data_AF-A0A0Q7TVC1-F1
#
_entry.id   AF-A0A0Q7TVC1-F1
#
_cell.length_a   1.000
_cell.length_b   1.000
_cell.length_c   1.000
_cell.angle_alpha   90.00
_cell.angle_beta   90.00
_cell.angle_gamma   90.00
#
_symmetry.space_group_name_H-M   'P 1'
#
loop_
_entity.id
_entity.type
_entity.pdbx_description
1 polymer ?
#
loop_
_entity_poly.entity_id
_entity_poly.type
_entity_poly.pdbx_seq_one_letter_code
_entity_poly.pdbx_strand_id
1 'polypeptide(L)'
;MPTDPSEPSPHLADYYREQNLMRDKHDTEARRAAELKQQQRARFDQLTGKLLDRVDGLLDRLPAPQQNTATAGDLSLVAARRQLAHIVRAPQMCSRKLCRRTRACCGEPKQCLAIYLPLLPPAKVAELSLDGRKTRRGRARKAG
;
A
#
# COMPACT_ATOMS: atom_id res chain seq x y z
N MET A 1 -37.22 76.97 4.97
CA MET A 1 -38.05 75.86 5.49
C MET A 1 -37.14 74.94 6.27
N PRO A 2 -37.28 74.85 7.60
CA PRO A 2 -36.42 74.01 8.42
C PRO A 2 -36.80 72.55 8.17
N THR A 3 -35.91 71.78 7.56
CA THR A 3 -35.96 70.32 7.59
C THR A 3 -35.64 69.90 9.02
N ASP A 4 -36.54 69.13 9.63
CA ASP A 4 -36.45 68.66 11.01
C ASP A 4 -35.04 68.07 11.29
N PRO A 5 -34.27 68.59 12.26
CA PRO A 5 -32.91 68.10 12.56
C PRO A 5 -32.88 66.66 13.08
N SER A 6 -34.06 66.07 13.28
CA SER A 6 -34.28 64.69 13.73
C SER A 6 -34.34 63.70 12.56
N GLU A 7 -34.47 64.16 11.30
CA GLU A 7 -34.57 63.27 10.14
C GLU A 7 -33.17 62.83 9.65
N PRO A 8 -32.89 61.51 9.63
CA PRO A 8 -31.61 61.01 9.14
C PRO A 8 -31.45 61.35 7.66
N SER A 9 -30.28 61.90 7.31
CA SER A 9 -29.95 62.28 5.93
C SER A 9 -30.23 61.12 4.95
N PRO A 10 -30.91 61.35 3.81
CA PRO A 10 -31.24 60.31 2.84
C PRO A 10 -30.04 59.46 2.41
N HIS A 11 -28.87 60.08 2.29
CA HIS A 11 -27.61 59.39 1.94
C HIS A 11 -27.14 58.38 3.00
N LEU A 12 -27.46 58.61 4.28
CA LEU A 12 -27.13 57.69 5.36
C LEU A 12 -27.99 56.41 5.28
N ALA A 13 -29.27 56.57 4.96
CA ALA A 13 -30.20 55.45 4.79
C ALA A 13 -29.81 54.57 3.58
N ASP A 14 -29.36 55.20 2.49
CA ASP A 14 -28.86 54.49 1.30
C ASP A 14 -27.55 53.74 1.60
N TYR A 15 -26.61 54.37 2.32
CA TYR A 15 -25.36 53.74 2.74
C TYR A 15 -25.60 52.46 3.56
N TYR A 16 -26.46 52.50 4.57
CA TYR A 16 -26.77 51.31 5.37
C TYR A 16 -27.53 50.24 4.57
N ARG A 17 -28.36 50.65 3.60
CA ARG A 17 -29.06 49.73 2.71
C ARG A 17 -28.07 48.97 1.83
N GLU A 18 -27.12 49.66 1.21
CA GLU A 18 -26.06 49.04 0.41
C GLU A 18 -25.18 48.11 1.26
N GLN A 19 -24.83 48.52 2.47
CA GLN A 19 -24.03 47.72 3.39
C GLN A 19 -24.74 46.41 3.79
N ASN A 20 -26.04 46.47 4.08
CA ASN A 20 -26.85 45.29 4.40
C ASN A 20 -26.95 44.35 3.19
N LEU A 21 -27.16 44.88 1.98
CA LEU A 21 -27.19 44.07 0.75
C LEU A 21 -25.87 43.35 0.49
N MET A 22 -24.73 44.00 0.74
CA MET A 22 -23.42 43.37 0.61
C MET A 22 -23.20 42.28 1.66
N ARG A 23 -23.66 42.50 2.89
CA ARG A 23 -23.59 41.50 3.96
C ARG A 23 -24.44 40.28 3.64
N ASP A 24 -25.67 40.48 3.17
CA ASP A 24 -26.57 39.40 2.76
C ASP A 24 -25.98 38.58 1.60
N LYS A 25 -25.37 39.26 0.61
CA LYS A 25 -24.65 38.57 -0.49
C LYS A 25 -23.53 37.70 0.06
N HIS A 26 -22.66 38.24 0.91
CA HIS A 26 -21.57 37.46 1.51
C HIS A 26 -22.08 36.29 2.35
N ASP A 27 -23.14 36.48 3.13
CA ASP A 27 -23.75 35.42 3.93
C ASP A 27 -24.32 34.31 3.03
N THR A 28 -24.97 34.65 1.92
CA THR A 28 -25.48 33.65 0.97
C THR A 28 -24.37 32.88 0.26
N GLU A 29 -23.28 33.56 -0.13
CA GLU A 29 -22.10 32.93 -0.73
C GLU A 29 -21.39 32.01 0.27
N ALA A 30 -21.24 32.44 1.52
CA ALA A 30 -20.65 31.65 2.59
C ALA A 30 -21.47 30.38 2.86
N ARG A 31 -22.80 30.48 2.88
CA ARG A 31 -23.70 29.31 3.01
C ARG A 31 -23.53 28.33 1.86
N ARG A 32 -23.54 28.81 0.61
CA ARG A 32 -23.32 27.96 -0.58
C ARG A 32 -21.96 27.27 -0.55
N ALA A 33 -20.91 27.99 -0.15
CA ALA A 33 -19.58 27.43 -0.02
C ALA A 33 -19.49 26.36 1.10
N ALA A 34 -20.20 26.58 2.21
CA ALA A 34 -20.29 25.61 3.31
C ALA A 34 -21.04 24.33 2.88
N GLU A 35 -22.17 24.48 2.18
CA GLU A 35 -22.94 23.37 1.63
C GLU A 35 -22.11 22.54 0.65
N LEU A 36 -21.39 23.17 -0.28
CA LEU A 36 -20.51 22.47 -1.22
C LEU A 36 -19.40 21.71 -0.51
N LYS A 37 -18.77 22.32 0.51
CA LYS A 37 -17.76 21.64 1.33
C LYS A 37 -18.34 20.44 2.07
N GLN A 38 -19.55 20.55 2.62
CA GLN A 38 -20.22 19.47 3.31
C GLN A 38 -20.58 18.32 2.36
N GLN A 39 -21.08 18.63 1.16
CA GLN A 39 -21.34 17.63 0.12
C GLN A 39 -20.07 16.91 -0.32
N GLN A 40 -18.96 17.63 -0.50
CA GLN A 40 -17.67 17.02 -0.85
C GLN A 40 -17.18 16.09 0.25
N ARG A 41 -17.22 16.52 1.51
CA ARG A 41 -16.85 15.68 2.67
C ARG A 41 -17.68 14.39 2.72
N ALA A 42 -19.01 14.52 2.61
CA ALA A 42 -19.89 13.36 2.60
C ALA A 42 -19.58 12.38 1.45
N ARG A 43 -19.22 12.88 0.27
CA ARG A 43 -18.79 12.03 -0.86
C ARG A 43 -17.47 11.31 -0.56
N PHE A 44 -16.50 11.99 0.06
CA PHE A 44 -15.24 11.36 0.47
C PHE A 44 -15.47 10.28 1.52
N ASP A 45 -16.31 10.53 2.52
CA ASP A 45 -16.62 9.54 3.56
C ASP A 45 -17.27 8.29 2.96
N GLN A 46 -18.21 8.47 2.04
CA GLN A 46 -18.84 7.35 1.31
C GLN A 46 -17.85 6.56 0.45
N LEU A 47 -16.91 7.24 -0.22
CA LEU A 47 -15.88 6.57 -1.02
C LEU A 47 -14.90 5.80 -0.14
N THR A 48 -14.54 6.38 1.00
CA THR A 48 -13.61 5.76 1.97
C THR A 48 -14.23 4.48 2.53
N GLY A 49 -15.50 4.50 2.94
CA GLY A 49 -16.20 3.29 3.40
C GLY A 49 -16.20 2.17 2.36
N LYS A 50 -16.57 2.49 1.11
CA LYS A 50 -16.59 1.52 0.01
C LYS A 50 -15.19 0.95 -0.30
N LEU A 51 -14.15 1.75 -0.15
CA LEU A 51 -12.76 1.30 -0.33
C LEU A 51 -12.35 0.34 0.78
N LEU A 52 -12.69 0.65 2.03
CA LEU A 52 -12.39 -0.25 3.16
C LEU A 52 -13.12 -1.59 2.99
N ASP A 53 -14.42 -1.59 2.66
CA ASP A 53 -15.18 -2.81 2.40
C ASP A 53 -14.57 -3.66 1.26
N ARG A 54 -14.08 -2.99 0.21
CA ARG A 54 -13.37 -3.66 -0.91
C ARG A 54 -12.05 -4.25 -0.47
N VAL A 55 -11.29 -3.54 0.37
CA VAL A 55 -10.01 -4.01 0.90
C VAL A 55 -10.24 -5.19 1.83
N ASP A 56 -11.19 -5.13 2.75
CA ASP A 56 -11.54 -6.23 3.64
C ASP A 56 -12.01 -7.45 2.84
N GLY A 57 -12.87 -7.26 1.83
CA GLY A 57 -13.26 -8.34 0.94
C GLY A 57 -12.11 -8.92 0.11
N LEU A 58 -11.06 -8.15 -0.17
CA LEU A 58 -9.83 -8.68 -0.79
C LEU A 58 -8.95 -9.41 0.21
N LEU A 59 -8.84 -8.92 1.45
CA LEU A 59 -8.11 -9.57 2.53
C LEU A 59 -8.74 -10.91 2.91
N ASP A 60 -10.06 -10.99 2.95
CA ASP A 60 -10.79 -12.25 3.20
C ASP A 60 -10.65 -13.26 2.06
N ARG A 61 -10.47 -12.77 0.82
CA ARG A 61 -10.26 -13.59 -0.38
C ARG A 61 -8.79 -13.94 -0.61
N LEU A 62 -7.86 -13.26 0.07
CA LEU A 62 -6.50 -13.77 0.13
C LEU A 62 -6.61 -15.14 0.78
N PRO A 63 -6.13 -16.21 0.12
CA PRO A 63 -6.04 -17.48 0.81
C PRO A 63 -5.23 -17.23 2.07
N ALA A 64 -5.86 -17.43 3.25
CA ALA A 64 -5.17 -17.42 4.55
C ALA A 64 -3.82 -18.08 4.30
N PRO A 65 -2.69 -17.38 4.54
CA PRO A 65 -1.39 -17.74 3.98
C PRO A 65 -1.28 -19.21 4.16
N GLN A 66 -1.45 -19.95 3.05
CA GLN A 66 -1.57 -21.39 3.15
C GLN A 66 -0.29 -21.75 3.85
N GLN A 67 -0.44 -22.20 5.08
CA GLN A 67 0.50 -23.07 5.72
C GLN A 67 0.51 -24.25 4.77
N ASN A 68 1.24 -24.11 3.67
CA ASN A 68 1.98 -25.17 3.05
C ASN A 68 3.05 -25.52 4.09
N THR A 69 2.57 -26.02 5.24
CA THR A 69 3.16 -27.11 5.98
C THR A 69 3.11 -28.33 5.06
N ALA A 70 3.78 -28.23 3.90
CA ALA A 70 4.64 -29.31 3.51
C ALA A 70 5.57 -29.43 4.71
N THR A 71 5.31 -30.46 5.51
CA THR A 71 6.20 -30.99 6.54
C THR A 71 7.64 -30.72 6.15
N ALA A 72 8.20 -29.63 6.68
CA ALA A 72 9.61 -29.29 6.53
C ALA A 72 10.39 -30.21 7.49
N GLY A 73 10.24 -31.52 7.29
CA GLY A 73 11.24 -32.48 7.71
C GLY A 73 12.46 -32.17 6.87
N ASP A 74 13.51 -31.68 7.54
CA ASP A 74 14.89 -31.52 7.08
C ASP A 74 15.07 -31.74 5.56
N LEU A 75 14.77 -30.71 4.76
CA LEU A 75 15.15 -30.73 3.36
C LEU A 75 16.67 -30.91 3.31
N SER A 76 17.11 -32.02 2.71
CA SER A 76 18.52 -32.27 2.50
C SER A 76 19.16 -31.03 1.86
N LEU A 77 20.43 -30.78 2.18
CA LEU A 77 21.14 -29.58 1.72
C LEU A 77 21.07 -29.43 0.19
N VAL A 78 21.00 -30.55 -0.55
CA VAL A 78 20.78 -30.60 -1.99
C VAL A 78 19.38 -30.11 -2.39
N ALA A 79 18.34 -30.52 -1.68
CA ALA A 79 16.96 -30.08 -1.91
C ALA A 79 16.80 -28.57 -1.62
N ALA A 80 17.38 -28.08 -0.52
CA ALA A 80 17.38 -26.65 -0.20
C ALA A 80 18.08 -25.80 -1.29
N ARG A 81 19.23 -26.26 -1.80
CA ARG A 81 19.92 -25.59 -2.91
C ARG A 81 19.12 -25.60 -4.21
N ARG A 82 18.38 -26.69 -4.50
CA ARG A 82 17.49 -26.74 -5.67
C ARG A 82 16.31 -25.79 -5.54
N GLN A 83 15.74 -25.67 -4.35
CA GLN A 83 14.68 -24.71 -4.05
C GLN A 83 15.17 -23.27 -4.24
N LEU A 84 16.35 -22.94 -3.70
CA LEU A 84 16.98 -21.63 -3.93
C LEU A 84 17.22 -21.36 -5.42
N ALA A 85 17.73 -22.34 -6.16
CA ALA A 85 17.93 -22.21 -7.61
C ALA A 85 16.61 -21.90 -8.35
N HIS A 86 15.49 -22.46 -7.89
CA HIS A 86 14.17 -22.16 -8.45
C HIS A 86 13.68 -20.76 -8.07
N ILE A 87 13.86 -20.33 -6.81
CA ILE A 87 13.50 -18.98 -6.33
C ILE A 87 14.22 -17.91 -7.15
N VAL A 88 15.52 -18.08 -7.40
CA VAL A 88 16.32 -17.15 -8.22
C VAL A 88 16.11 -17.35 -9.74
N ARG A 89 15.16 -18.19 -10.14
CA ARG A 89 14.82 -18.52 -11.54
C ARG A 89 16.01 -18.99 -12.38
N ALA A 90 17.02 -19.61 -11.74
CA ALA A 90 18.19 -20.16 -12.42
C ALA A 90 17.87 -21.08 -13.62
N PRO A 91 16.82 -21.93 -13.60
CA PRO A 91 16.49 -22.79 -14.75
C PRO A 91 16.14 -22.01 -16.02
N GLN A 92 15.60 -20.79 -15.91
CA GLN A 92 15.21 -19.96 -17.07
C GLN A 92 16.44 -19.39 -17.80
N MET A 93 17.50 -19.11 -17.04
CA MET A 93 18.74 -18.49 -17.52
C MET A 93 19.87 -19.52 -17.72
N CYS A 94 19.62 -20.79 -17.41
CA CYS A 94 20.59 -21.87 -17.53
C CYS A 94 21.00 -22.14 -18.97
N SER A 95 22.30 -22.36 -19.21
CA SER A 95 22.84 -22.79 -20.52
C SER A 95 22.33 -24.18 -20.95
N ARG A 96 21.95 -25.04 -20.01
CA ARG A 96 21.41 -26.38 -20.30
C ARG A 96 19.95 -26.31 -20.77
N LYS A 97 19.68 -26.82 -22.00
CA LYS A 97 18.33 -26.87 -22.60
C LYS A 97 17.33 -27.67 -21.74
N LEU A 98 17.80 -28.74 -21.09
CA LEU A 98 16.96 -29.57 -20.21
C LEU A 98 16.39 -28.76 -19.04
N CYS A 99 17.23 -28.00 -18.32
CA CYS A 99 16.80 -27.17 -17.19
C CYS A 99 15.79 -26.09 -17.62
N ARG A 100 16.00 -25.47 -18.79
CA ARG A 100 15.05 -24.47 -19.34
C ARG A 100 13.70 -25.11 -19.66
N ARG A 101 13.70 -26.29 -20.29
CA ARG A 101 12.48 -27.01 -20.69
C ARG A 101 11.68 -27.50 -19.48
N THR A 102 12.35 -28.09 -18.49
CA THR A 102 11.69 -28.66 -17.30
C THR A 102 11.39 -27.62 -16.22
N ARG A 103 11.92 -26.39 -16.37
CA ARG A 103 11.88 -25.33 -15.36
C ARG A 103 12.46 -25.76 -14.00
N ALA A 104 13.31 -26.77 -13.99
CA ALA A 104 13.90 -27.34 -12.79
C ALA A 104 15.42 -27.44 -12.94
N CYS A 105 16.15 -27.24 -11.84
CA CYS A 105 17.61 -27.42 -11.84
C CYS A 105 17.94 -28.92 -11.88
N CYS A 106 18.35 -29.43 -13.04
CA CYS A 106 18.78 -30.81 -13.23
C CYS A 106 20.28 -31.02 -12.98
N GLY A 107 21.06 -29.94 -12.82
CA GLY A 107 22.51 -29.98 -12.56
C GLY A 107 22.88 -29.99 -11.07
N GLU A 108 24.17 -29.87 -10.79
CA GLU A 108 24.67 -29.71 -9.42
C GLU A 108 24.31 -28.30 -8.90
N PRO A 109 23.42 -28.18 -7.91
CA PRO A 109 22.81 -26.89 -7.58
C PRO A 109 23.82 -25.91 -6.97
N LYS A 110 24.94 -26.41 -6.40
CA LYS A 110 26.07 -25.58 -5.96
C LYS A 110 26.69 -24.80 -7.13
N GLN A 111 26.90 -25.45 -8.28
CA GLN A 111 27.47 -24.82 -9.47
C GLN A 111 26.51 -23.80 -10.08
N CYS A 112 25.22 -24.13 -10.16
CA CYS A 112 24.22 -23.20 -10.67
C CYS A 112 24.13 -21.95 -9.78
N LEU A 113 24.06 -22.12 -8.46
CA LEU A 113 24.02 -20.99 -7.53
C LEU A 113 25.30 -20.15 -7.56
N ALA A 114 26.47 -20.75 -7.77
CA ALA A 114 27.73 -20.01 -7.90
C ALA A 114 27.73 -19.03 -9.09
N ILE A 115 27.00 -19.33 -10.16
CA ILE A 115 26.88 -18.47 -11.34
C ILE A 115 25.86 -17.34 -11.12
N TYR A 116 24.71 -17.64 -10.48
CA TYR A 116 23.61 -16.68 -10.39
C TYR A 116 23.62 -15.81 -9.13
N LEU A 117 24.17 -16.28 -8.01
CA LEU A 117 24.24 -15.48 -6.78
C LEU A 117 25.01 -14.16 -6.95
N PRO A 118 26.16 -14.12 -7.65
CA PRO A 118 26.89 -12.86 -7.87
C PRO A 118 26.16 -11.85 -8.75
N LEU A 119 25.19 -12.31 -9.56
CA LEU A 119 24.41 -11.45 -10.45
C LEU A 119 23.22 -10.80 -9.75
N LEU A 120 22.90 -11.23 -8.52
CA LEU A 120 21.82 -10.66 -7.73
C LEU A 120 22.32 -9.44 -6.95
N PRO A 121 21.47 -8.41 -6.78
CA PRO A 121 21.78 -7.30 -5.89
C PRO A 121 22.09 -7.83 -4.47
N PRO A 122 23.10 -7.31 -3.78
CA PRO A 122 23.54 -7.83 -2.48
C PRO A 122 22.43 -7.79 -1.43
N ALA A 123 21.50 -6.83 -1.51
CA ALA A 123 20.31 -6.76 -0.67
C ALA A 123 19.39 -7.99 -0.82
N LYS A 124 19.19 -8.46 -2.05
CA LYS A 124 18.38 -9.66 -2.35
C LYS A 124 19.07 -10.94 -1.91
N VAL A 125 20.40 -11.01 -2.02
CA VAL A 125 21.20 -12.13 -1.50
C VAL A 125 21.11 -12.21 0.03
N ALA A 126 21.15 -11.05 0.72
CA ALA A 126 21.02 -10.97 2.17
C ALA A 126 19.62 -11.41 2.65
N GLU A 127 18.56 -10.97 1.98
CA GLU A 127 17.17 -11.38 2.25
C GLU A 127 17.03 -12.92 2.18
N LEU A 128 17.46 -13.51 1.07
CA LEU A 128 17.45 -14.97 0.87
C LEU A 128 18.33 -15.73 1.88
N SER A 129 19.43 -15.12 2.33
CA SER A 129 20.34 -15.70 3.33
C SER A 129 19.78 -15.61 4.76
N LEU A 130 18.99 -14.57 5.06
CA LEU A 130 18.36 -14.34 6.36
C LEU A 130 17.17 -15.27 6.58
N ASP A 131 16.43 -15.60 5.53
CA ASP A 131 15.40 -16.65 5.60
C ASP A 131 16.00 -18.00 5.98
N GLY A 132 17.23 -18.29 5.55
CA GLY A 132 17.99 -19.48 6.00
C GLY A 132 18.59 -19.38 7.41
N ARG A 133 18.76 -18.17 7.98
CA ARG A 133 19.34 -17.96 9.34
C ARG A 133 18.29 -17.81 10.43
N LYS A 134 17.05 -17.39 10.10
CA LYS A 134 15.93 -17.36 11.06
C LYS A 134 15.62 -18.73 11.67
N THR A 135 15.94 -19.81 10.98
CA THR A 135 15.80 -21.19 11.49
C THR A 135 16.93 -21.62 12.45
N ARG A 136 18.08 -20.94 12.46
CA ARG A 136 19.26 -21.39 13.24
C ARG A 136 19.32 -20.84 14.67
N ARG A 137 18.79 -19.63 14.93
CA ARG A 137 18.87 -18.97 16.25
C ARG A 137 17.70 -19.23 17.19
N GLY A 138 16.65 -19.93 16.73
CA GLY A 138 15.54 -20.37 17.59
C GLY A 138 15.82 -21.63 18.43
N ARG A 139 16.95 -22.33 18.19
CA ARG A 139 17.22 -23.67 18.74
C ARG A 139 17.87 -23.69 20.14
N ALA A 140 18.06 -22.56 20.81
CA ALA A 140 18.81 -22.50 22.08
C ALA A 140 17.95 -22.25 23.34
N ARG A 141 16.61 -22.25 23.26
CA ARG A 141 15.74 -21.90 24.43
C ARG A 141 14.62 -22.89 24.77
N LYS A 142 14.67 -24.13 24.29
CA LYS A 142 13.72 -25.20 24.72
C LYS A 142 14.43 -26.54 24.89
N ALA A 143 15.44 -26.55 25.75
CA ALA A 143 15.93 -27.74 26.44
C ALA A 143 16.17 -27.29 27.89
N GLY A 144 15.15 -27.48 28.72
CA GLY A 144 15.02 -27.00 30.09
C GLY A 144 13.58 -27.18 30.52
#